data_AF-A0A961F0F1-F1
#
_entry.id   AF-A0A961F0F1-F1
#
_cell.length_a   1.000
_cell.length_b   1.000
_cell.length_c   1.000
_cell.angle_alpha   90.00
_cell.angle_beta   90.00
_cell.angle_gamma   90.00
#
_symmetry.space_group_name_H-M   'P 1'
#
loop_
_entity.id
_entity.type
_entity.pdbx_description
1 polymer ?
#
loop_
_entity_poly.entity_id
_entity_poly.type
_entity_poly.pdbx_seq_one_letter_code
_entity_poly.pdbx_strand_id
1 'polypeptide(L)'
;MKAILRATYRLPVFLAVLWIMGPLARIAALEPLVLFCMRALAGLVAWAHNAAPVNSAAFLIQEWQRMMPAPRNRFPIQDISDAQSASEEPVARNEQVGAGEQSASEEQSASEEQSASEEPVARNEQVGAGEIHLHCPLRDSGDARACWRLMEFDRTLVARMHGQLVVTDSQATSGKSCCKVEVRMTAQPTAFSEVQES
;
A
#
# COMPACT_ATOMS: atom_id res chain seq x y z
N MET A 1 18.30 -6.47 -25.43
CA MET A 1 17.52 -5.28 -24.97
C MET A 1 17.43 -5.18 -23.44
N LYS A 2 16.92 -6.20 -22.70
CA LYS A 2 16.81 -6.17 -21.22
C LYS A 2 18.10 -5.80 -20.47
N ALA A 3 19.26 -6.33 -20.91
CA ALA A 3 20.55 -6.05 -20.27
C ALA A 3 20.96 -4.57 -20.37
N ILE A 4 20.73 -3.95 -21.52
CA ILE A 4 21.02 -2.52 -21.76
C ILE A 4 20.16 -1.69 -20.82
N LEU A 5 18.85 -1.97 -20.76
CA LEU A 5 17.94 -1.24 -19.90
C LEU A 5 18.32 -1.33 -18.41
N ARG A 6 18.70 -2.52 -17.92
CA ARG A 6 19.23 -2.69 -16.55
C ARG A 6 20.52 -1.91 -16.32
N ALA A 7 21.39 -1.82 -17.32
CA ALA A 7 22.64 -1.06 -17.23
C ALA A 7 22.40 0.46 -17.23
N THR A 8 21.39 0.93 -17.96
CA THR A 8 21.01 2.34 -18.07
C THR A 8 20.15 2.81 -16.89
N TYR A 9 19.38 1.92 -16.27
CA TYR A 9 18.53 2.20 -15.12
C TYR A 9 19.37 2.40 -13.83
N ARG A 10 20.08 3.53 -13.78
CA ARG A 10 20.88 3.98 -12.64
C ARG A 10 20.16 5.11 -11.91
N LEU A 11 20.56 5.36 -10.67
CA LEU A 11 19.93 6.38 -9.82
C LEU A 11 19.87 7.78 -10.47
N PRO A 12 20.90 8.29 -11.17
CA PRO A 12 20.80 9.59 -11.83
C PRO A 12 19.70 9.65 -12.90
N VAL A 13 19.51 8.58 -13.66
CA VAL A 13 18.46 8.49 -14.68
C VAL A 13 17.08 8.46 -14.01
N PHE A 14 16.93 7.66 -12.97
CA PHE A 14 15.70 7.61 -12.19
C PHE A 14 15.34 8.97 -11.56
N LEU A 15 16.32 9.65 -10.95
CA LEU A 15 16.12 10.98 -10.39
C LEU A 15 15.78 12.02 -11.45
N ALA A 16 16.39 11.98 -12.63
CA ALA A 16 16.05 12.87 -13.73
C ALA A 16 14.58 12.69 -14.16
N VAL A 17 14.11 11.44 -14.26
CA VAL A 17 12.70 11.14 -14.53
C VAL A 17 11.80 11.70 -13.43
N LEU A 18 12.14 11.47 -12.15
CA LEU A 18 11.36 12.01 -11.03
C LEU A 18 11.32 13.54 -11.04
N TRP A 19 12.43 14.21 -11.36
CA TRP A 19 12.50 15.67 -11.44
C TRP A 19 11.63 16.27 -12.53
N ILE A 20 11.46 15.55 -13.65
CA ILE A 20 10.52 15.96 -14.71
C ILE A 20 9.09 15.65 -14.25
N MET A 21 8.83 14.44 -13.76
CA MET A 21 7.48 13.99 -13.43
C MET A 21 6.90 14.66 -12.18
N GLY A 22 7.72 15.11 -11.24
CA GLY A 22 7.29 15.77 -10.00
C GLY A 22 6.45 17.03 -10.26
N PRO A 23 6.98 18.04 -10.97
CA PRO A 23 6.21 19.23 -11.36
C PRO A 23 4.97 18.88 -12.18
N LEU A 24 5.06 17.95 -13.14
CA LEU A 24 3.91 17.51 -13.93
C LEU A 24 2.82 16.89 -13.05
N ALA A 25 3.18 16.13 -12.02
CA ALA A 25 2.25 15.48 -11.10
C ALA A 25 1.43 16.48 -10.27
N ARG A 26 1.86 17.73 -10.14
CA ARG A 26 1.11 18.80 -9.45
C ARG A 26 -0.04 19.36 -10.30
N ILE A 27 0.03 19.17 -11.62
CA ILE A 27 -0.98 19.70 -12.55
C ILE A 27 -2.07 18.66 -12.73
N ALA A 28 -3.26 18.91 -12.17
CA ALA A 28 -4.38 17.96 -12.20
C ALA A 28 -4.80 17.55 -13.63
N ALA A 29 -4.72 18.46 -14.60
CA ALA A 29 -5.05 18.17 -16.00
C ALA A 29 -4.08 17.16 -16.66
N LEU A 30 -2.85 17.03 -16.16
CA LEU A 30 -1.84 16.10 -16.66
C LEU A 30 -1.85 14.75 -15.94
N GLU A 31 -2.74 14.55 -14.95
CA GLU A 31 -2.88 13.30 -14.20
C GLU A 31 -2.91 12.04 -15.09
N PRO A 32 -3.75 11.92 -16.14
CA PRO A 32 -3.80 10.70 -16.96
C PRO A 32 -2.46 10.42 -17.65
N LEU A 33 -1.77 11.47 -18.12
CA LEU A 33 -0.46 11.35 -18.76
C LEU A 33 0.60 10.89 -17.75
N VAL A 34 0.64 11.50 -16.56
CA VAL A 34 1.60 11.12 -15.51
C VAL A 34 1.39 9.67 -15.09
N LEU A 35 0.16 9.27 -14.79
CA LEU A 35 -0.13 7.88 -14.40
C LEU A 35 0.22 6.89 -15.52
N PHE A 36 -0.09 7.24 -16.78
CA PHE A 36 0.29 6.41 -17.93
C PHE A 36 1.82 6.23 -18.02
N CYS A 37 2.59 7.32 -17.95
CA CYS A 37 4.05 7.29 -18.00
C CYS A 37 4.65 6.47 -16.85
N MET A 38 4.17 6.68 -15.62
CA MET A 38 4.66 5.95 -14.44
C MET A 38 4.36 4.45 -14.52
N ARG A 39 3.16 4.08 -15.02
CA ARG A 39 2.78 2.67 -15.25
C ARG A 39 3.60 2.02 -16.35
N ALA A 40 3.83 2.73 -17.46
CA ALA A 40 4.62 2.25 -18.58
C ALA A 40 6.08 2.01 -18.15
N LEU A 41 6.67 2.97 -17.41
CA LEU A 41 8.02 2.82 -16.86
C LEU A 41 8.11 1.65 -15.88
N ALA A 42 7.15 1.52 -14.96
CA ALA A 42 7.09 0.40 -14.02
C ALA A 42 6.98 -0.95 -14.75
N GLY A 43 6.15 -1.03 -15.80
CA GLY A 43 6.04 -2.23 -16.63
C GLY A 43 7.35 -2.57 -17.35
N LEU A 44 8.04 -1.55 -17.87
CA LEU A 44 9.32 -1.71 -18.54
C LEU A 44 10.41 -2.21 -17.56
N VAL A 45 10.48 -1.64 -16.36
CA VAL A 45 11.40 -2.08 -15.30
C VAL A 45 11.09 -3.51 -14.85
N ALA A 46 9.82 -3.81 -14.56
CA ALA A 46 9.38 -5.15 -14.18
C ALA A 46 9.77 -6.20 -15.24
N TRP A 47 9.53 -5.89 -16.53
CA TRP A 47 9.92 -6.76 -17.64
C TRP A 47 11.44 -6.93 -17.75
N ALA A 48 12.21 -5.87 -17.54
CA ALA A 48 13.67 -5.91 -17.61
C ALA A 48 14.28 -6.75 -16.50
N HIS A 49 13.64 -6.75 -15.33
CA HIS A 49 14.06 -7.47 -14.13
C HIS A 49 13.42 -8.85 -13.97
N ASN A 50 12.53 -9.25 -14.89
CA ASN A 50 11.73 -10.48 -14.83
C ASN A 50 10.95 -10.60 -13.52
N ALA A 51 10.24 -9.52 -13.13
CA ALA A 51 9.36 -9.55 -11.97
C ALA A 51 8.35 -10.69 -12.11
N ALA A 52 8.25 -11.53 -11.08
CA ALA A 52 7.31 -12.63 -10.99
C ALA A 52 6.41 -12.42 -9.76
N PRO A 53 5.18 -12.96 -9.78
CA PRO A 53 4.35 -13.02 -8.58
C PRO A 53 5.10 -13.70 -7.43
N VAL A 54 4.97 -13.13 -6.23
CA VAL A 54 5.49 -13.71 -5.00
C VAL A 54 4.34 -14.02 -4.05
N ASN A 55 4.60 -14.80 -3.01
CA ASN A 55 3.59 -15.31 -2.08
C ASN A 55 3.80 -14.85 -0.63
N SER A 56 4.72 -13.93 -0.37
CA SER A 56 4.90 -13.34 0.97
C SER A 56 5.28 -11.87 0.88
N ALA A 57 4.89 -11.09 1.88
CA ALA A 57 5.26 -9.68 1.99
C ALA A 57 6.79 -9.48 2.13
N ALA A 58 7.46 -10.41 2.82
CA ALA A 58 8.91 -10.44 2.96
C ALA A 58 9.64 -10.51 1.61
N PHE A 59 9.25 -11.46 0.76
CA PHE A 59 9.83 -11.57 -0.58
C PHE A 59 9.42 -10.40 -1.47
N LEU A 60 8.19 -9.89 -1.31
CA LEU A 60 7.67 -8.77 -2.07
C LEU A 60 8.48 -7.49 -1.85
N ILE A 61 8.79 -7.14 -0.61
CA ILE A 61 9.59 -5.95 -0.31
C ILE A 61 11.05 -6.09 -0.74
N GLN A 62 11.62 -7.29 -0.60
CA GLN A 62 12.97 -7.58 -1.12
C GLN A 62 13.03 -7.44 -2.63
N GLU A 63 12.01 -7.94 -3.34
CA GLU A 63 11.95 -7.89 -4.79
C GLU A 63 11.72 -6.47 -5.32
N TRP A 64 10.87 -5.70 -4.63
CA TRP A 64 10.75 -4.25 -4.86
C TRP A 64 12.11 -3.54 -4.70
N GLN A 65 12.83 -3.77 -3.60
CA GLN A 65 14.16 -3.18 -3.37
C GLN A 65 15.18 -3.64 -4.42
N ARG A 66 15.13 -4.91 -4.85
CA ARG A 66 16.04 -5.47 -5.87
C ARG A 66 15.89 -4.74 -7.22
N MET A 67 14.67 -4.32 -7.55
CA MET A 67 14.35 -3.60 -8.77
C MET A 67 14.64 -2.10 -8.69
N MET A 68 14.88 -1.55 -7.49
CA MET A 68 15.26 -0.15 -7.34
C MET A 68 16.68 0.14 -7.84
N PRO A 69 16.93 1.36 -8.37
CA PRO A 69 18.23 1.71 -8.91
C PRO A 69 19.29 1.76 -7.80
N ALA A 70 20.51 1.33 -8.12
CA ALA A 70 21.63 1.35 -7.19
C ALA A 70 22.08 2.80 -6.86
N PRO A 71 22.56 3.08 -5.62
CA PRO A 71 22.77 2.14 -4.53
C PRO A 71 21.50 1.83 -3.72
N ARG A 72 21.35 0.55 -3.32
CA ARG A 72 20.14 0.05 -2.63
C ARG A 72 19.97 0.55 -1.21
N ASN A 73 21.01 1.12 -0.60
CA ASN A 73 20.91 1.79 0.69
C ASN A 73 19.98 3.02 0.68
N ARG A 74 19.57 3.49 -0.51
CA ARG A 74 18.53 4.51 -0.66
C ARG A 74 17.12 3.98 -0.42
N PHE A 75 16.96 2.67 -0.32
CA PHE A 75 15.68 1.99 -0.17
C PHE A 75 15.76 0.93 0.95
N PRO A 76 16.12 1.28 2.19
CA PRO A 76 16.34 0.28 3.23
C PRO A 76 15.01 -0.42 3.62
N ILE A 77 15.11 -1.72 3.88
CA ILE A 77 14.04 -2.53 4.48
C ILE A 77 14.18 -2.37 6.00
N GLN A 78 13.07 -2.13 6.71
CA GLN A 78 13.11 -1.92 8.16
C GLN A 78 12.70 -3.16 8.94
N ASP A 79 11.57 -3.78 8.63
CA ASP A 79 11.15 -5.01 9.30
C ASP A 79 9.98 -5.68 8.57
N ILE A 80 9.72 -6.94 8.93
CA ILE A 80 8.50 -7.65 8.57
C ILE A 80 7.69 -7.78 9.85
N SER A 81 6.64 -6.99 9.99
CA SER A 81 5.73 -7.07 11.13
C SER A 81 4.56 -7.98 10.80
N ASP A 82 4.24 -8.90 11.70
CA ASP A 82 2.88 -9.45 11.77
C ASP A 82 1.97 -8.30 12.21
N ALA A 83 0.93 -8.00 11.45
CA ALA A 83 -0.01 -6.93 11.79
C ALA A 83 -0.75 -7.28 13.10
N GLN A 84 -0.18 -6.93 14.24
CA GLN A 84 -0.87 -6.83 15.52
C GLN A 84 -0.87 -5.36 15.96
N SER A 85 -1.97 -4.68 15.72
CA SER A 85 -2.40 -3.52 16.52
C SER A 85 -3.84 -3.14 16.18
N ALA A 86 -4.76 -3.35 17.12
CA ALA A 86 -5.51 -2.25 17.77
C ALA A 86 -6.79 -2.75 18.45
N SER A 87 -6.77 -2.90 19.78
CA SER A 87 -7.81 -2.40 20.70
C SER A 87 -7.49 -2.78 22.15
N GLU A 88 -6.61 -2.03 22.81
CA GLU A 88 -6.66 -1.89 24.28
C GLU A 88 -6.99 -0.42 24.56
N GLU A 89 -8.29 -0.11 24.63
CA GLU A 89 -8.75 1.11 25.29
C GLU A 89 -8.69 0.90 26.82
N PRO A 90 -8.20 1.86 27.61
CA PRO A 90 -8.30 1.79 29.06
C PRO A 90 -9.76 2.03 29.48
N VAL A 91 -10.42 0.97 29.97
CA VAL A 91 -11.76 1.06 30.58
C VAL A 91 -11.66 1.87 31.88
N ALA A 92 -12.00 3.15 31.81
CA ALA A 92 -12.31 3.97 32.97
C ALA A 92 -13.68 3.55 33.53
N ARG A 93 -13.63 2.85 34.66
CA ARG A 93 -14.74 2.45 35.52
C ARG A 93 -15.49 3.69 36.01
N ASN A 94 -16.76 3.85 35.65
CA ASN A 94 -17.65 4.85 36.25
C ASN A 94 -18.75 4.14 37.05
N GLU A 95 -18.85 4.48 38.33
CA GLU A 95 -19.81 3.95 39.29
C GLU A 95 -21.22 4.47 39.01
N GLN A 96 -22.21 3.59 39.17
CA GLN A 96 -23.62 3.83 38.88
C GLN A 96 -24.36 4.09 40.21
N VAL A 97 -25.07 5.22 40.30
CA VAL A 97 -26.01 5.53 41.38
C VAL A 97 -27.40 5.75 40.78
N GLY A 98 -28.41 5.14 41.40
CA GLY A 98 -29.75 5.74 41.51
C GLY A 98 -30.88 5.14 40.66
N ALA A 99 -31.58 4.18 41.28
CA ALA A 99 -33.04 4.01 41.39
C ALA A 99 -34.02 4.58 40.34
N GLY A 100 -34.99 3.74 39.94
CA GLY A 100 -36.27 4.16 39.37
C GLY A 100 -37.08 3.01 38.76
N GLU A 101 -38.13 2.58 39.46
CA GLU A 101 -39.12 1.57 39.04
C GLU A 101 -40.01 2.06 37.88
N GLN A 102 -40.51 1.16 37.02
CA GLN A 102 -41.96 0.86 36.82
C GLN A 102 -42.27 0.05 35.54
N SER A 103 -43.07 -1.00 35.77
CA SER A 103 -44.17 -1.61 34.98
C SER A 103 -44.17 -1.72 33.45
N ALA A 104 -44.27 -2.99 33.03
CA ALA A 104 -45.31 -3.60 32.19
C ALA A 104 -45.67 -2.97 30.83
N SER A 105 -45.54 -3.75 29.75
CA SER A 105 -46.65 -4.48 29.08
C SER A 105 -46.24 -4.91 27.65
N GLU A 106 -46.86 -6.01 27.21
CA GLU A 106 -47.17 -6.39 25.82
C GLU A 106 -46.17 -7.20 24.97
N GLU A 107 -46.76 -8.29 24.49
CA GLU A 107 -46.30 -9.29 23.53
C GLU A 107 -45.98 -8.67 22.17
N GLN A 108 -45.00 -9.22 21.45
CA GLN A 108 -45.26 -9.72 20.10
C GLN A 108 -44.12 -10.58 19.56
N SER A 109 -44.58 -11.68 18.98
CA SER A 109 -43.86 -12.68 18.21
C SER A 109 -43.24 -12.07 16.95
N ALA A 110 -41.94 -12.30 16.73
CA ALA A 110 -41.35 -12.23 15.40
C ALA A 110 -40.16 -13.20 15.34
N SER A 111 -40.22 -14.04 14.32
CA SER A 111 -39.21 -15.00 13.89
C SER A 111 -37.89 -14.29 13.59
N GLU A 112 -36.79 -14.75 14.20
CA GLU A 112 -35.45 -14.30 13.82
C GLU A 112 -34.61 -15.46 13.31
N GLU A 113 -34.12 -15.23 12.12
CA GLU A 113 -33.20 -16.00 11.32
C GLU A 113 -31.96 -16.38 12.15
N GLN A 114 -31.59 -17.67 12.11
CA GLN A 114 -30.30 -18.12 12.61
C GLN A 114 -29.20 -17.64 11.68
N SER A 115 -28.76 -16.41 11.93
CA SER A 115 -27.47 -15.88 11.50
C SER A 115 -26.37 -16.68 12.20
N ALA A 116 -25.82 -17.66 11.49
CA ALA A 116 -24.59 -18.32 11.89
C ALA A 116 -23.47 -17.29 11.76
N SER A 117 -22.98 -16.81 12.90
CA SER A 117 -21.81 -15.94 12.99
C SER A 117 -20.59 -16.66 12.43
N GLU A 118 -20.25 -16.38 11.18
CA GLU A 118 -18.91 -16.61 10.67
C GLU A 118 -17.98 -15.62 11.38
N GLU A 119 -17.28 -16.11 12.40
CA GLU A 119 -16.14 -15.39 12.98
C GLU A 119 -15.14 -15.11 11.85
N PRO A 120 -14.71 -13.84 11.63
CA PRO A 120 -13.68 -13.58 10.65
C PRO A 120 -12.38 -14.20 11.17
N VAL A 121 -11.96 -15.30 10.56
CA VAL A 121 -10.62 -15.86 10.73
C VAL A 121 -9.63 -14.76 10.36
N ALA A 122 -9.05 -14.13 11.37
CA ALA A 122 -8.01 -13.11 11.23
C ALA A 122 -6.82 -13.77 10.52
N ARG A 123 -6.76 -13.61 9.20
CA ARG A 123 -5.56 -13.93 8.43
C ARG A 123 -4.50 -12.95 8.92
N ASN A 124 -3.48 -13.46 9.63
CA ASN A 124 -2.29 -12.68 9.96
C ASN A 124 -1.72 -12.11 8.67
N GLU A 125 -2.04 -10.85 8.39
CA GLU A 125 -1.61 -10.17 7.18
C GLU A 125 -0.18 -9.73 7.42
N GLN A 126 0.76 -10.46 6.82
CA GLN A 126 2.17 -10.10 6.88
C GLN A 126 2.38 -8.80 6.12
N VAL A 127 3.03 -7.83 6.76
CA VAL A 127 3.35 -6.52 6.17
C VAL A 127 4.87 -6.33 6.20
N GLY A 128 5.44 -5.99 5.04
CA GLY A 128 6.84 -5.57 4.93
C GLY A 128 6.95 -4.04 5.00
N ALA A 129 7.86 -3.52 5.82
CA ALA A 129 8.10 -2.08 5.96
C ALA A 129 9.43 -1.65 5.32
N GLY A 130 9.44 -0.50 4.64
CA GLY A 130 10.62 0.06 3.99
C GLY A 130 10.63 1.58 4.00
N GLU A 131 11.76 2.15 3.59
CA GLU A 131 11.92 3.61 3.44
C GLU A 131 12.46 3.99 2.06
N ILE A 132 12.23 5.25 1.67
CA ILE A 132 12.76 5.84 0.43
C ILE A 132 13.56 7.10 0.80
N HIS A 133 14.87 7.02 0.67
CA HIS A 133 15.86 8.04 1.05
C HIS A 133 16.35 8.84 -0.17
N LEU A 134 15.41 9.21 -1.04
CA LEU A 134 15.68 10.08 -2.19
C LEU A 134 15.22 11.50 -1.88
N HIS A 135 15.91 12.49 -2.42
CA HIS A 135 15.41 13.85 -2.38
C HIS A 135 14.19 13.96 -3.30
N CYS A 136 12.99 14.00 -2.70
CA CYS A 136 11.73 14.05 -3.42
C CYS A 136 11.51 15.44 -4.04
N PRO A 137 11.17 15.55 -5.34
CA PRO A 137 10.86 16.84 -5.98
C PRO A 137 9.56 17.49 -5.45
N LEU A 138 8.77 16.74 -4.67
CA LEU A 138 7.56 17.22 -4.01
C LEU A 138 7.78 17.50 -2.52
N ARG A 139 9.02 17.41 -2.03
CA ARG A 139 9.34 17.64 -0.61
C ARG A 139 8.81 19.01 -0.16
N ASP A 140 8.20 19.04 1.02
CA ASP A 140 7.64 20.23 1.66
C ASP A 140 6.57 20.98 0.83
N SER A 141 6.01 20.35 -0.21
CA SER A 141 5.00 20.98 -1.06
C SER A 141 3.60 20.98 -0.47
N GLY A 142 3.32 20.10 0.50
CA GLY A 142 1.98 19.84 1.01
C GLY A 142 1.06 19.07 0.05
N ASP A 143 1.52 18.72 -1.16
CA ASP A 143 0.69 18.12 -2.21
C ASP A 143 0.70 16.58 -2.13
N ALA A 144 -0.11 16.04 -1.23
CA ALA A 144 -0.30 14.60 -1.07
C ALA A 144 -0.78 13.93 -2.37
N ARG A 145 -1.57 14.63 -3.18
CA ARG A 145 -2.16 14.06 -4.41
C ARG A 145 -1.12 13.94 -5.51
N ALA A 146 -0.26 14.94 -5.70
CA ALA A 146 0.90 14.84 -6.58
C ALA A 146 1.86 13.73 -6.12
N CYS A 147 2.08 13.61 -4.80
CA CYS A 147 2.88 12.53 -4.25
C CYS A 147 2.27 11.17 -4.59
N TRP A 148 0.95 11.02 -4.42
CA TRP A 148 0.26 9.79 -4.79
C TRP A 148 0.48 9.48 -6.27
N ARG A 149 0.27 10.43 -7.20
CA ARG A 149 0.49 10.22 -8.65
C ARG A 149 1.93 9.82 -8.97
N LEU A 150 2.92 10.45 -8.32
CA LEU A 150 4.33 10.13 -8.52
C LEU A 150 4.68 8.72 -8.00
N MET A 151 4.10 8.31 -6.88
CA MET A 151 4.26 6.97 -6.31
C MET A 151 3.52 5.87 -7.09
N GLU A 152 2.85 6.20 -8.20
CA GLU A 152 2.21 5.19 -9.07
C GLU A 152 3.22 4.22 -9.66
N PHE A 153 4.46 4.65 -9.88
CA PHE A 153 5.53 3.76 -10.33
C PHE A 153 5.75 2.60 -9.34
N ASP A 154 5.99 2.92 -8.08
CA ASP A 154 6.19 1.95 -7.01
C ASP A 154 4.98 1.03 -6.82
N ARG A 155 3.77 1.62 -6.76
CA ARG A 155 2.54 0.85 -6.64
C ARG A 155 2.33 -0.11 -7.80
N THR A 156 2.58 0.35 -9.02
CA THR A 156 2.45 -0.49 -10.22
C THR A 156 3.50 -1.60 -10.24
N LEU A 157 4.71 -1.32 -9.78
CA LEU A 157 5.79 -2.30 -9.70
C LEU A 157 5.44 -3.41 -8.70
N VAL A 158 4.94 -3.05 -7.52
CA VAL A 158 4.50 -3.98 -6.48
C VAL A 158 3.23 -4.75 -6.89
N ALA A 159 2.27 -4.09 -7.54
CA ALA A 159 1.05 -4.73 -8.04
C ALA A 159 1.32 -5.87 -9.04
N ARG A 160 2.36 -5.73 -9.87
CA ARG A 160 2.78 -6.80 -10.79
C ARG A 160 3.26 -8.07 -10.09
N MET A 161 3.63 -7.97 -8.82
CA MET A 161 4.04 -9.09 -7.98
C MET A 161 2.90 -9.56 -7.05
N HIS A 162 1.66 -9.15 -7.34
CA HIS A 162 0.44 -9.38 -6.54
C HIS A 162 0.47 -8.72 -5.16
N GLY A 163 1.21 -7.63 -5.04
CA GLY A 163 1.32 -6.82 -3.84
C GLY A 163 0.50 -5.54 -3.88
N GLN A 164 0.39 -4.89 -2.73
CA GLN A 164 -0.02 -3.52 -2.59
C GLN A 164 1.05 -2.74 -1.84
N LEU A 165 1.41 -1.56 -2.34
CA LEU A 165 2.28 -0.62 -1.64
C LEU A 165 1.47 0.58 -1.15
N VAL A 166 1.63 0.90 0.12
CA VAL A 166 1.01 2.06 0.79
C VAL A 166 2.11 2.96 1.31
N VAL A 167 1.94 4.27 1.13
CA VAL A 167 2.84 5.26 1.72
C VAL A 167 2.25 5.68 3.05
N THR A 168 2.91 5.31 4.14
CA THR A 168 2.48 5.65 5.50
C THR A 168 3.00 7.02 5.94
N ASP A 169 4.12 7.44 5.36
CA ASP A 169 4.71 8.74 5.64
C ASP A 169 5.39 9.31 4.39
N SER A 170 5.09 10.55 4.02
CA SER A 170 5.60 11.18 2.79
C SER A 170 6.38 12.44 3.08
N GLN A 171 7.55 12.58 2.45
CA GLN A 171 8.34 13.82 2.43
C GLN A 171 7.55 15.02 1.89
N ALA A 172 6.47 14.81 1.15
CA ALA A 172 5.64 15.91 0.64
C ALA A 172 4.84 16.60 1.75
N THR A 173 4.51 15.89 2.84
CA THR A 173 3.56 16.35 3.86
C THR A 173 4.06 16.29 5.30
N SER A 174 5.09 15.49 5.61
CA SER A 174 5.51 15.25 7.00
C SER A 174 6.70 16.07 7.48
N GLY A 175 7.37 16.81 6.60
CA GLY A 175 8.64 17.50 6.91
C GLY A 175 9.82 16.55 7.18
N LYS A 176 9.63 15.23 6.98
CA LYS A 176 10.69 14.24 7.19
C LYS A 176 11.63 14.14 5.99
N SER A 177 12.80 13.58 6.24
CA SER A 177 13.85 13.43 5.22
C SER A 177 13.71 12.18 4.36
N CYS A 178 12.83 11.24 4.72
CA CYS A 178 12.55 10.01 3.98
C CYS A 178 11.04 9.77 3.89
N CYS A 179 10.60 8.98 2.90
CA CYS A 179 9.25 8.43 2.90
C CYS A 179 9.27 7.07 3.58
N LYS A 180 8.18 6.71 4.28
CA LYS A 180 7.95 5.36 4.80
C LYS A 180 6.87 4.67 3.99
N VAL A 181 7.09 3.41 3.66
CA VAL A 181 6.19 2.59 2.87
C VAL A 181 5.96 1.25 3.53
N GLU A 182 4.76 0.73 3.32
CA GLU A 182 4.36 -0.61 3.69
C GLU A 182 3.95 -1.38 2.44
N VAL A 183 4.27 -2.66 2.44
CA VAL A 183 4.03 -3.56 1.33
C VAL A 183 3.35 -4.81 1.87
N ARG A 184 2.18 -5.12 1.33
CA ARG A 184 1.36 -6.27 1.73
C ARG A 184 0.91 -7.08 0.54
N MET A 185 0.57 -8.34 0.75
CA MET A 185 0.01 -9.18 -0.30
C MET A 185 -1.42 -8.74 -0.58
N THR A 186 -1.78 -8.60 -1.86
CA THR A 186 -3.20 -8.44 -2.21
C THR A 186 -3.86 -9.80 -2.09
N ALA A 187 -5.00 -9.89 -1.40
CA ALA A 187 -5.83 -11.09 -1.49
C ALA A 187 -6.13 -11.32 -2.98
N GLN A 188 -5.63 -12.42 -3.55
CA GLN A 188 -6.03 -12.76 -4.91
C GLN A 188 -7.56 -12.81 -4.92
N PRO A 189 -8.24 -12.15 -5.87
CA PRO A 189 -9.64 -12.44 -6.08
C PRO A 189 -9.69 -13.93 -6.38
N THR A 190 -10.25 -14.71 -5.45
CA THR A 190 -10.62 -16.10 -5.69
C THR A 190 -11.43 -16.07 -6.97
N ALA A 191 -10.93 -16.75 -8.00
CA ALA A 191 -11.61 -16.86 -9.28
C ALA A 191 -13.10 -17.10 -9.01
N PHE A 192 -13.94 -16.25 -9.58
CA PHE A 192 -15.39 -16.45 -9.62
C PHE A 192 -15.62 -17.91 -9.98
N SER A 193 -16.21 -18.67 -9.06
CA SER A 193 -16.69 -20.02 -9.36
C SER A 193 -17.60 -19.91 -10.56
N GLU A 194 -17.13 -20.43 -11.69
CA GLU A 194 -17.90 -20.62 -12.91
C GLU A 194 -19.10 -21.48 -12.51
N VAL A 195 -20.27 -20.85 -12.39
CA VAL A 195 -21.54 -21.55 -12.21
C VAL A 195 -21.74 -22.34 -13.48
N GLN A 196 -21.49 -23.64 -13.38
CA GLN A 196 -21.75 -24.62 -14.41
C GLN A 196 -23.28 -24.79 -14.49
N GLU A 197 -23.93 -23.99 -15.33
CA GLU A 197 -25.31 -24.28 -15.76
C GLU A 197 -25.27 -25.42 -16.78
N SER A 198 -25.81 -26.56 -16.35
CA SER A 198 -26.10 -27.78 -17.11
C SER A 198 -27.43 -27.69 -17.84
#